data_AF-A0A3B8HHL0-F1
#
_entry.id   AF-A0A3B8HHL0-F1
#
_cell.length_a   1.000
_cell.length_b   1.000
_cell.length_c   1.000
_cell.angle_alpha   90.00
_cell.angle_beta   90.00
_cell.angle_gamma   90.00
#
_symmetry.space_group_name_H-M   'P 1'
#
loop_
_entity.id
_entity.type
_entity.pdbx_description
1 polymer ?
#
loop_
_entity_poly.entity_id
_entity_poly.type
_entity_poly.pdbx_seq_one_letter_code
_entity_poly.pdbx_strand_id
1 'polypeptide(L)'
;MDARELIRKGRLKEARKQAAEEVKSSPADLAKRTLLIQILSFCGEWDKAERHLEAVSSQDPGRETGVQIYRNLIRAEKERLQVVRQNTRPSFLPGPPAYLKALNAAWQNFLKGSGEQA
;
A
#
# COMPACT_ATOMS: atom_id res chain seq x y z
N MET A 1 -17.99 -5.59 17.44
CA MET A 1 -17.76 -6.23 16.12
C MET A 1 -16.26 -6.35 15.94
N ASP A 2 -15.78 -7.52 15.54
CA ASP A 2 -14.37 -7.73 15.16
C ASP A 2 -14.08 -6.97 13.86
N ALA A 3 -12.86 -6.45 13.71
CA ALA A 3 -12.36 -5.79 12.51
C ALA A 3 -12.66 -6.57 11.21
N ARG A 4 -12.59 -7.91 11.24
CA ARG A 4 -12.90 -8.76 10.07
C ARG A 4 -14.34 -8.63 9.58
N GLU A 5 -15.29 -8.50 10.50
CA GLU A 5 -16.70 -8.31 10.14
C GLU A 5 -16.94 -6.95 9.50
N LEU A 6 -16.26 -5.91 10.01
CA LEU A 6 -16.32 -4.56 9.45
C LEU A 6 -15.77 -4.52 8.01
N ILE A 7 -14.70 -5.25 7.72
CA ILE A 7 -14.19 -5.40 6.33
C ILE A 7 -15.25 -6.03 5.43
N ARG A 8 -15.87 -7.13 5.84
CA ARG A 8 -16.90 -7.83 5.04
C ARG A 8 -18.11 -6.93 4.74
N LYS A 9 -18.40 -5.97 5.61
CA LYS A 9 -19.48 -4.98 5.43
C LYS A 9 -19.04 -3.72 4.66
N GLY A 10 -17.81 -3.69 4.13
CA GLY A 10 -17.26 -2.52 3.42
C GLY A 10 -16.94 -1.33 4.33
N ARG A 11 -16.97 -1.49 5.66
CA ARG A 11 -16.77 -0.42 6.65
C ARG A 11 -15.29 -0.27 7.00
N LEU A 12 -14.45 0.01 6.00
CA LEU A 12 -12.98 -0.04 6.14
C LEU A 12 -12.43 0.97 7.17
N LYS A 13 -13.00 2.19 7.24
CA LYS A 13 -12.59 3.21 8.23
C LYS A 13 -12.78 2.72 9.67
N GLU A 14 -13.88 2.01 9.91
CA GLU A 14 -14.19 1.46 11.22
C GLU A 14 -13.35 0.22 11.52
N ALA A 15 -13.14 -0.65 10.52
CA ALA A 15 -12.23 -1.79 10.64
C ALA A 15 -10.82 -1.34 11.04
N ARG A 16 -10.33 -0.25 10.44
CA ARG A 16 -9.03 0.35 10.77
C ARG A 16 -8.98 0.83 12.22
N LYS A 17 -10.01 1.52 12.71
CA LYS A 17 -10.08 1.96 14.12
C LYS A 17 -10.12 0.75 15.06
N GLN A 18 -10.96 -0.23 14.76
CA GLN A 18 -11.15 -1.43 15.57
C GLN A 18 -9.86 -2.28 15.65
N ALA A 19 -9.20 -2.53 14.52
CA ALA A 19 -7.95 -3.28 14.48
C ALA A 19 -6.80 -2.58 15.25
N ALA A 20 -6.78 -1.24 15.25
CA ALA A 20 -5.81 -0.48 16.03
C ALA A 20 -6.03 -0.68 17.54
N GLU A 21 -7.27 -0.63 18.02
CA GLU A 21 -7.59 -0.90 19.43
C GLU A 21 -7.30 -2.36 19.81
N GLU A 22 -7.57 -3.31 18.92
CA GLU A 22 -7.25 -4.72 19.14
C GLU A 22 -5.74 -4.96 19.31
N VAL A 23 -4.90 -4.35 18.47
CA VAL A 23 -3.43 -4.40 18.62
C VAL A 23 -2.99 -3.68 19.90
N LYS A 24 -3.59 -2.54 20.24
CA LYS A 24 -3.27 -1.82 21.49
C LYS A 24 -3.58 -2.66 22.73
N SER A 25 -4.68 -3.42 22.71
CA SER A 25 -5.07 -4.33 23.79
C SER A 25 -4.22 -5.60 23.88
N SER A 26 -3.54 -5.97 22.79
CA SER A 26 -2.74 -7.20 22.71
C SER A 26 -1.51 -6.99 21.81
N PRO A 27 -0.52 -6.19 22.25
CA PRO A 27 0.57 -5.73 21.37
C PRO A 27 1.48 -6.86 20.88
N ALA A 28 1.58 -7.96 21.63
CA ALA A 28 2.34 -9.16 21.26
C ALA A 28 1.57 -10.12 20.34
N ASP A 29 0.28 -9.87 20.07
CA ASP A 29 -0.49 -10.69 19.14
C ASP A 29 -0.14 -10.30 17.70
N LEU A 30 0.76 -11.09 17.11
CA LEU A 30 1.24 -10.86 15.76
C LEU A 30 0.14 -11.06 14.70
N ALA A 31 -0.88 -11.88 14.95
CA ALA A 31 -1.96 -12.08 14.00
C ALA A 31 -2.85 -10.83 13.90
N LYS A 32 -3.18 -10.20 15.04
CA LYS A 32 -3.86 -8.90 15.08
C LYS A 32 -3.02 -7.81 14.41
N ARG A 33 -1.71 -7.80 14.66
CA ARG A 33 -0.78 -6.84 14.03
C ARG A 33 -0.71 -7.02 12.51
N THR A 34 -0.67 -8.26 12.01
CA THR A 34 -0.74 -8.57 10.58
C THR A 34 -2.05 -8.09 9.94
N LEU A 35 -3.19 -8.31 10.60
CA LEU A 35 -4.47 -7.80 10.10
C LEU A 35 -4.48 -6.27 10.02
N LEU A 36 -3.94 -5.58 11.03
CA LEU A 36 -3.81 -4.12 11.02
C LEU A 36 -2.92 -3.63 9.86
N ILE A 37 -1.78 -4.29 9.60
CA ILE A 37 -0.90 -3.97 8.46
C ILE A 37 -1.67 -4.03 7.13
N GLN A 38 -2.48 -5.08 6.93
CA GLN A 38 -3.28 -5.25 5.72
C GLN A 38 -4.33 -4.15 5.59
N ILE A 39 -5.05 -3.84 6.68
CA ILE A 39 -6.06 -2.77 6.69
C ILE A 39 -5.43 -1.39 6.41
N LEU A 40 -4.29 -1.08 7.03
CA LEU A 40 -3.56 0.16 6.78
C LEU A 40 -3.14 0.26 5.31
N SER A 41 -2.71 -0.85 4.71
CA SER A 41 -2.38 -0.93 3.29
C SER A 41 -3.60 -0.64 2.40
N PHE A 42 -4.78 -1.21 2.72
CA PHE A 42 -6.02 -0.89 2.00
C PHE A 42 -6.44 0.58 2.15
N CYS A 43 -6.15 1.21 3.30
CA CYS A 43 -6.41 2.63 3.53
C CYS A 43 -5.37 3.56 2.87
N GLY A 44 -4.30 3.03 2.26
CA GLY A 44 -3.18 3.82 1.74
C GLY A 44 -2.29 4.44 2.83
N GLU A 45 -2.36 3.93 4.06
CA GLU A 45 -1.57 4.40 5.21
C GLU A 45 -0.21 3.68 5.27
N TRP A 46 0.57 3.82 4.20
CA TRP A 46 1.80 3.06 3.93
C TRP A 46 2.85 3.15 5.05
N ASP A 47 3.15 4.35 5.54
CA ASP A 47 4.19 4.55 6.56
C ASP A 47 3.81 3.91 7.90
N LYS A 48 2.51 3.84 8.20
CA LYS A 48 2.03 3.14 9.41
C LYS A 48 2.14 1.64 9.24
N ALA A 49 1.78 1.11 8.06
CA ALA A 49 1.93 -0.30 7.76
C ALA A 49 3.40 -0.75 7.88
N GLU A 50 4.35 0.04 7.36
CA GLU A 50 5.79 -0.22 7.49
C GLU A 50 6.26 -0.27 8.95
N ARG A 51 5.83 0.68 9.80
CA ARG A 51 6.16 0.66 11.24
C ARG A 51 5.65 -0.59 11.96
N HIS A 52 4.45 -1.05 11.61
CA HIS A 52 3.93 -2.29 12.17
C HIS A 52 4.67 -3.52 11.66
N LEU A 53 5.13 -3.53 10.41
CA LEU A 53 5.99 -4.59 9.85
C LEU A 53 7.34 -4.67 10.57
N GLU A 54 7.96 -3.52 10.88
CA GLU A 54 9.19 -3.46 11.68
C GLU A 54 9.00 -4.10 13.06
N ALA A 55 7.89 -3.76 13.74
CA ALA A 55 7.57 -4.38 15.02
C ALA A 55 7.33 -5.90 14.91
N VAL A 56 6.78 -6.40 13.79
CA VAL A 56 6.65 -7.85 13.56
C VAL A 56 8.03 -8.49 13.42
N SER A 57 8.93 -7.91 12.63
CA SER A 57 10.30 -8.43 12.47
C SER A 57 11.08 -8.44 13.78
N SER A 58 10.92 -7.40 14.61
CA SER A 58 11.62 -7.33 15.91
C SER A 58 11.12 -8.36 16.91
N GLN A 59 9.84 -8.77 16.83
CA GLN A 59 9.24 -9.71 17.77
C GLN A 59 9.43 -11.18 17.34
N ASP A 60 9.45 -11.46 16.03
CA ASP A 60 9.61 -12.81 15.48
C ASP A 60 10.51 -12.77 14.24
N PRO A 61 11.83 -12.99 14.39
CA PRO A 61 12.78 -13.05 13.28
C PRO A 61 12.44 -14.11 12.22
N GLY A 62 11.68 -15.16 12.59
CA GLY A 62 11.21 -16.18 11.66
C GLY A 62 10.24 -15.64 10.59
N ARG A 63 9.71 -14.43 10.78
CA ARG A 63 8.82 -13.75 9.83
C ARG A 63 9.52 -12.76 8.91
N GLU A 64 10.84 -12.60 9.00
CA GLU A 64 11.58 -11.56 8.25
C GLU A 64 11.34 -11.65 6.74
N THR A 65 11.30 -12.86 6.17
CA THR A 65 11.01 -13.06 4.75
C THR A 65 9.64 -12.48 4.36
N GLY A 66 8.61 -12.77 5.17
CA GLY A 66 7.28 -12.21 4.95
C GLY A 66 7.26 -10.69 5.10
N VAL A 67 7.94 -10.17 6.13
CA VAL A 67 8.09 -8.73 6.35
C VAL A 67 8.73 -8.05 5.14
N GLN A 68 9.81 -8.61 4.59
CA GLN A 68 10.51 -8.04 3.44
C GLN A 68 9.65 -8.04 2.18
N ILE A 69 8.83 -9.08 1.95
CA ILE A 69 7.88 -9.10 0.84
C ILE A 69 6.91 -7.91 0.94
N TYR A 70 6.30 -7.68 2.10
CA TYR A 70 5.37 -6.56 2.27
C TYR A 70 6.07 -5.20 2.18
N ARG A 71 7.30 -5.05 2.71
CA ARG A 71 8.10 -3.82 2.52
C ARG A 71 8.33 -3.52 1.04
N ASN A 72 8.68 -4.54 0.24
CA ASN A 72 8.89 -4.39 -1.19
C ASN A 72 7.59 -3.99 -1.91
N LEU A 73 6.44 -4.58 -1.54
CA LEU A 73 5.14 -4.22 -2.11
C LEU A 73 4.75 -2.78 -1.78
N ILE A 74 4.93 -2.35 -0.52
CA ILE A 74 4.62 -0.98 -0.11
C ILE A 74 5.52 0.01 -0.85
N ARG A 75 6.83 -0.29 -0.97
CA ARG A 75 7.76 0.54 -1.74
C ARG A 75 7.33 0.64 -3.20
N ALA A 76 7.04 -0.48 -3.86
CA ALA A 76 6.58 -0.51 -5.24
C ALA A 76 5.30 0.32 -5.45
N GLU A 77 4.38 0.27 -4.48
CA GLU A 77 3.15 1.06 -4.52
C GLU A 77 3.43 2.56 -4.34
N LYS A 78 4.30 2.94 -3.41
CA LYS A 78 4.76 4.33 -3.26
C LYS A 78 5.39 4.85 -4.57
N GLU A 79 6.24 4.05 -5.22
CA GLU A 79 6.83 4.38 -6.52
C GLU A 79 5.76 4.49 -7.62
N ARG A 80 4.80 3.56 -7.67
CA ARG A 80 3.67 3.61 -8.61
C ARG A 80 2.86 4.89 -8.45
N LEU A 81 2.60 5.34 -7.22
CA LEU A 81 1.90 6.60 -6.97
C LEU A 81 2.68 7.82 -7.48
N GLN A 82 4.02 7.81 -7.39
CA GLN A 82 4.84 8.88 -8.00
C GLN A 82 4.76 8.87 -9.52
N VAL A 83 4.75 7.68 -10.14
CA VAL A 83 4.59 7.52 -11.59
C VAL A 83 3.22 8.02 -12.06
N VAL A 84 2.15 7.60 -11.37
CA VAL A 84 0.77 8.01 -11.67
C VAL A 84 0.60 9.54 -11.58
N ARG A 85 1.28 10.17 -10.62
CA ARG A 85 1.31 11.64 -10.44
C ARG A 85 2.28 12.36 -11.37
N GLN A 86 3.01 11.62 -12.22
CA GLN A 86 4.07 12.12 -13.09
C GLN A 86 5.24 12.83 -12.39
N ASN A 87 5.45 12.54 -11.11
CA ASN A 87 6.60 13.01 -10.36
C ASN A 87 7.88 12.24 -10.71
N THR A 88 7.73 11.03 -11.27
CA THR A 88 8.85 10.15 -11.64
C THR A 88 8.45 9.31 -12.86
N ARG A 89 9.41 8.89 -13.68
CA ARG A 89 9.16 8.01 -14.82
C ARG A 89 9.21 6.53 -14.39
N PRO A 90 8.37 5.65 -14.95
CA PRO A 90 8.47 4.23 -14.68
C PRO A 90 9.78 3.66 -15.24
N SER A 91 10.33 2.67 -14.54
CA SER A 91 11.47 1.89 -15.02
C SER A 91 10.98 0.74 -15.88
N PHE A 92 11.75 0.38 -16.91
CA PHE A 92 11.45 -0.72 -17.81
C PHE A 92 12.66 -1.63 -17.96
N LEU A 93 12.41 -2.93 -18.11
CA LEU A 93 13.42 -3.93 -18.40
C LEU A 93 12.94 -4.77 -19.60
N PRO A 94 13.73 -4.92 -20.69
CA PRO A 94 15.08 -4.38 -20.89
C PRO A 94 15.12 -2.88 -21.25
N GLY A 95 14.00 -2.27 -21.61
CA GLY A 95 13.94 -0.85 -21.98
C GLY A 95 12.52 -0.38 -22.26
N PRO A 96 12.30 0.94 -22.43
CA PRO A 96 10.96 1.50 -22.61
C PRO A 96 10.33 1.03 -23.95
N PRO A 97 9.05 0.66 -23.96
CA PRO A 97 8.36 0.29 -25.18
C PRO A 97 8.12 1.51 -26.09
N ALA A 98 8.04 1.29 -27.40
CA ALA A 98 7.90 2.37 -28.39
C ALA A 98 6.66 3.27 -28.14
N TYR A 99 5.56 2.69 -27.64
CA TYR A 99 4.32 3.43 -27.34
C TYR A 99 4.41 4.33 -26.11
N LEU A 100 5.45 4.22 -25.27
CA LEU A 100 5.54 4.92 -23.99
C LEU A 100 5.46 6.44 -24.15
N LYS A 101 6.05 6.98 -25.22
CA LYS A 101 6.03 8.42 -25.50
C LYS A 101 4.61 8.92 -25.72
N ALA A 102 3.83 8.21 -26.54
CA ALA A 102 2.44 8.54 -26.83
C ALA A 102 1.55 8.40 -25.58
N LEU A 103 1.72 7.30 -24.83
CA LEU A 103 0.99 7.06 -23.58
C LEU A 103 1.23 8.18 -22.55
N ASN A 104 2.48 8.62 -22.38
CA ASN A 104 2.80 9.71 -21.45
C ASN A 104 2.19 11.04 -21.90
N ALA A 105 2.15 11.33 -23.20
CA ALA A 105 1.51 12.53 -23.73
C ALA A 105 -0.01 12.52 -23.48
N ALA A 106 -0.68 11.40 -23.75
CA ALA A 106 -2.11 11.23 -23.46
C ALA A 106 -2.40 11.38 -21.96
N TRP A 107 -1.58 10.79 -21.10
CA TRP A 107 -1.72 10.92 -19.64
C TRP A 107 -1.53 12.37 -19.17
N GLN A 108 -0.58 13.11 -19.75
CA GLN A 108 -0.39 14.53 -19.46
C GLN A 108 -1.62 15.37 -19.82
N ASN A 109 -2.21 15.12 -20.99
CA ASN A 109 -3.42 15.81 -21.42
C ASN A 109 -4.60 15.47 -20.50
N PHE A 110 -4.74 14.20 -20.12
CA PHE A 110 -5.74 13.76 -19.16
C PHE A 110 -5.63 14.49 -17.81
N LEU A 111 -4.41 14.57 -17.24
CA LEU A 111 -4.20 15.28 -15.97
C LEU A 111 -4.44 16.78 -16.04
N LYS A 112 -4.27 17.40 -17.22
CA LYS A 112 -4.57 18.81 -17.46
C LYS A 112 -6.07 19.09 -17.68
N GLY A 113 -6.91 18.05 -17.71
CA GLY A 113 -8.34 18.17 -18.00
C GLY A 113 -8.66 18.31 -19.50
N SER A 114 -7.70 18.08 -20.40
CA SER A 114 -7.85 18.18 -21.86
C SER A 114 -8.09 16.81 -22.50
N GLY A 115 -9.05 16.04 -21.94
CA GLY A 115 -9.27 14.63 -22.29
C GLY A 115 -9.72 14.38 -23.73
N GLU A 116 -10.29 15.37 -24.43
CA GLU A 116 -10.71 15.25 -25.83
C GLU A 116 -9.55 15.29 -26.84
N GLN A 117 -8.32 15.64 -26.41
CA GLN A 117 -7.12 15.72 -27.24
C GLN A 117 -6.10 14.59 -26.96
N ALA A 118 -6.52 13.56 -26.22
CA ALA A 118 -5.68 12.43 -25.80
C ALA A 118 -5.70 11.26 -26.80
#